data_AF-A0A517WQ28-F1
#
_entry.id   AF-A0A517WQ28-F1
#
_cell.length_a   1.000
_cell.length_b   1.000
_cell.length_c   1.000
_cell.angle_alpha   90.00
_cell.angle_beta   90.00
_cell.angle_gamma   90.00
#
_symmetry.space_group_name_H-M   'P 1'
#
loop_
_entity.id
_entity.type
_entity.pdbx_description
1 polymer ?
#
loop_
_entity_poly.entity_id
_entity_poly.type
_entity_poly.pdbx_seq_one_letter_code
_entity_poly.pdbx_strand_id
1 'polypeptide(L)'
;MFDEESFLSMDLMKEEFSKFDWPEPYRLENELPDGIIVSFPQSNFVFSESPDGDINVKFLPEDTKCENMLQLAHALSVLLPKSDLGDGPITPGFIEYEWPFPSEKKARIGIHNACTFMLTHLSAVIGGDFSWVQKYVETRDNKAY
;
A
#
# COMPACT_ATOMS: atom_id res chain seq x y z
N MET A 1 6.12 15.44 24.69
CA MET A 1 5.61 15.05 23.37
C MET A 1 5.28 13.59 23.53
N PHE A 2 4.00 13.21 23.49
CA PHE A 2 3.64 11.81 23.61
C PHE A 2 4.20 11.14 22.35
N ASP A 3 5.21 10.28 22.52
CA ASP A 3 5.54 9.27 21.52
C ASP A 3 4.27 8.42 21.39
N GLU A 4 3.44 8.72 20.39
CA GLU A 4 2.36 7.82 20.01
C GLU A 4 3.05 6.57 19.46
N GLU A 5 3.14 5.56 20.33
CA GLU A 5 3.72 4.27 20.03
C GLU A 5 2.97 3.68 18.83
N SER A 6 3.64 3.59 17.68
CA SER A 6 3.06 3.00 16.49
C SER A 6 2.77 1.52 16.74
N PHE A 7 1.59 1.07 16.36
CA PHE A 7 1.20 -0.33 16.39
C PHE A 7 1.72 -1.11 15.17
N LEU A 8 2.20 -0.40 14.13
CA LEU A 8 2.93 -0.99 13.04
C LEU A 8 4.33 -1.43 13.53
N SER A 9 4.51 -2.74 13.69
CA SER A 9 5.78 -3.33 14.10
C SER A 9 6.32 -4.32 13.06
N MET A 10 7.63 -4.57 13.11
CA MET A 10 8.28 -5.55 12.23
C MET A 10 7.74 -6.97 12.44
N ASP A 11 7.38 -7.33 13.68
CA ASP A 11 6.82 -8.65 13.98
C ASP A 11 5.40 -8.78 13.43
N LEU A 12 4.58 -7.74 13.56
CA LEU A 12 3.24 -7.71 12.99
C LEU A 12 3.29 -7.78 11.45
N MET A 13 4.20 -7.03 10.83
CA MET A 13 4.42 -7.08 9.38
C MET A 13 4.83 -8.47 8.93
N LYS A 14 5.81 -9.11 9.59
CA LYS A 14 6.24 -10.49 9.27
C LYS A 14 5.09 -11.47 9.38
N GLU A 15 4.33 -11.39 10.47
CA GLU A 15 3.20 -12.29 10.72
C GLU A 15 2.15 -12.16 9.61
N GLU A 16 1.68 -10.95 9.33
CA GLU A 16 0.64 -10.73 8.32
C GLU A 16 1.14 -11.03 6.90
N PHE A 17 2.33 -10.57 6.51
CA PHE A 17 2.87 -10.83 5.17
C PHE A 17 3.05 -12.32 4.88
N SER A 18 3.40 -13.12 5.90
CA SER A 18 3.61 -14.56 5.74
C SER A 18 2.33 -15.35 5.42
N LYS A 19 1.15 -14.74 5.58
CA LYS A 19 -0.15 -15.37 5.29
C LYS A 19 -0.50 -15.36 3.80
N PHE A 20 0.26 -14.64 3.00
CA PHE A 20 -0.02 -14.43 1.59
C PHE A 20 1.01 -15.12 0.69
N ASP A 21 0.54 -15.65 -0.44
CA ASP A 21 1.38 -16.20 -1.49
C ASP A 21 1.84 -15.08 -2.42
N TRP A 22 3.03 -14.55 -2.17
CA TRP A 22 3.62 -13.48 -2.98
C TRP A 22 4.15 -14.01 -4.32
N PRO A 23 3.99 -13.26 -5.44
CA PRO A 23 4.45 -13.68 -6.75
C PRO A 23 5.98 -13.67 -6.87
N GLU A 24 6.66 -12.93 -6.01
CA GLU A 24 8.11 -12.76 -5.97
C GLU A 24 8.63 -12.83 -4.53
N PRO A 25 9.90 -13.23 -4.31
CA PRO A 25 10.50 -13.18 -2.98
C PRO A 25 10.55 -11.73 -2.48
N TYR A 26 10.40 -11.52 -1.17
CA TYR A 26 10.41 -10.20 -0.58
C TYR A 26 11.38 -10.11 0.60
N ARG A 27 11.75 -8.88 0.97
CA ARG A 27 12.48 -8.55 2.19
C ARG A 27 11.74 -7.44 2.94
N LEU A 28 11.83 -7.49 4.27
CA LEU A 28 11.29 -6.45 5.15
C LEU A 28 12.46 -5.72 5.79
N GLU A 29 12.47 -4.40 5.68
CA GLU A 29 13.56 -3.54 6.13
C GLU A 29 12.99 -2.43 7.04
N ASN A 30 13.62 -2.24 8.21
CA ASN A 30 13.22 -1.21 9.17
C ASN A 30 14.14 0.00 9.08
N GLU A 31 14.18 0.64 7.92
CA GLU A 31 15.11 1.75 7.64
C GLU A 31 14.50 3.14 7.86
N LEU A 32 13.19 3.22 8.15
CA LEU A 32 12.49 4.49 8.34
C LEU A 32 11.94 4.61 9.78
N PRO A 33 12.00 5.80 10.38
CA PRO A 33 11.47 6.02 11.74
C PRO A 33 9.98 5.72 11.85
N ASP A 34 9.22 5.98 10.77
CA ASP A 34 7.75 5.95 10.76
C ASP A 34 7.19 4.89 9.79
N GLY A 35 8.00 3.91 9.40
CA GLY A 35 7.54 2.91 8.45
C GLY A 35 8.47 1.74 8.17
N ILE A 36 7.89 0.69 7.59
CA ILE A 36 8.58 -0.54 7.22
C ILE A 36 8.59 -0.63 5.70
N ILE A 37 9.78 -0.84 5.14
CA ILE A 37 9.96 -1.03 3.71
C ILE A 37 9.79 -2.52 3.40
N VAL A 38 9.02 -2.80 2.36
CA VAL A 38 8.88 -4.11 1.73
C VAL A 38 9.49 -4.03 0.34
N SER A 39 10.56 -4.80 0.14
CA SER A 39 11.32 -4.80 -1.10
C SER A 39 11.13 -6.12 -1.84
N PHE A 40 10.58 -6.03 -3.05
CA PHE A 40 10.60 -7.07 -4.07
C PHE A 40 11.77 -6.81 -5.04
N PRO A 41 12.16 -7.78 -5.89
CA PRO A 41 13.25 -7.62 -6.85
C PRO A 41 13.15 -6.39 -7.76
N GLN A 42 11.93 -5.94 -8.09
CA GLN A 42 11.69 -4.85 -9.03
C GLN A 42 10.82 -3.71 -8.46
N SER A 43 10.45 -3.75 -7.18
CA SER A 43 9.57 -2.75 -6.58
C SER A 43 9.74 -2.66 -5.07
N ASN A 44 9.45 -1.49 -4.51
CA ASN A 44 9.51 -1.23 -3.08
C ASN A 44 8.24 -0.51 -2.62
N PHE A 45 7.79 -0.90 -1.44
CA PHE A 45 6.59 -0.37 -0.81
C PHE A 45 6.90 0.04 0.63
N VAL A 46 6.53 1.25 0.99
CA VAL A 46 6.65 1.76 2.35
C VAL A 46 5.30 1.64 3.03
N PHE A 47 5.25 0.86 4.09
CA PHE A 47 4.11 0.77 5.00
C PHE A 47 4.32 1.75 6.14
N SER A 48 3.35 2.62 6.39
CA SER A 48 3.40 3.59 7.48
C SER A 48 2.03 3.69 8.15
N GLU A 49 1.99 3.88 9.45
CA GLU A 49 0.75 4.11 10.21
C GLU A 49 0.45 5.62 10.28
N SER A 50 -0.81 6.02 10.03
CA SER A 50 -1.26 7.39 10.27
C SER A 50 -1.53 7.63 11.76
N PRO A 51 -1.65 8.90 12.22
CA PRO A 51 -2.06 9.20 13.59
C PRO A 51 -3.40 8.58 14.00
N ASP A 52 -4.29 8.34 13.04
CA ASP A 52 -5.59 7.69 13.26
C ASP A 52 -5.48 6.14 13.31
N GLY A 53 -4.28 5.59 13.10
CA GLY A 53 -4.00 4.15 13.12
C GLY A 53 -4.27 3.44 11.79
N ASP A 54 -4.41 4.18 10.69
CA ASP A 54 -4.61 3.61 9.36
C ASP A 54 -3.27 3.27 8.71
N ILE A 55 -3.19 2.09 8.11
CA ILE A 55 -2.01 1.69 7.35
C ILE A 55 -2.07 2.29 5.96
N ASN A 56 -1.07 3.08 5.64
CA ASN A 56 -0.86 3.68 4.33
C ASN A 56 0.31 2.97 3.66
N VAL A 57 0.17 2.73 2.36
CA VAL A 57 1.22 2.13 1.54
C VAL A 57 1.59 3.06 0.41
N LYS A 58 2.89 3.34 0.32
CA LYS A 58 3.47 4.28 -0.64
C LYS A 58 4.54 3.59 -1.47
N PHE A 59 4.73 4.09 -2.68
CA PHE A 59 5.84 3.71 -3.54
C PHE A 59 7.05 4.57 -3.24
N LEU A 60 8.24 3.98 -3.35
CA LEU A 60 9.47 4.74 -3.29
C LEU A 60 9.63 5.65 -4.54
N PRO A 61 10.13 6.89 -4.39
CA PRO A 61 10.45 7.77 -5.50
C PRO A 61 11.40 7.13 -6.52
N GLU A 62 12.30 6.26 -6.05
CA GLU A 62 13.25 5.52 -6.86
C GLU A 62 12.56 4.62 -7.89
N ASP A 63 11.41 4.04 -7.54
CA ASP A 63 10.66 3.14 -8.42
C ASP A 63 9.75 3.92 -9.37
N THR A 64 9.07 4.94 -8.84
CA THR A 64 8.09 5.72 -9.61
C THR A 64 8.68 6.87 -10.41
N LYS A 65 9.96 7.22 -10.17
CA LYS A 65 10.65 8.39 -10.73
C LYS A 65 9.89 9.71 -10.52
N CYS A 66 9.07 9.78 -9.47
CA CYS A 66 8.30 10.95 -9.08
C CYS A 66 8.83 11.52 -7.76
N GLU A 67 9.01 12.84 -7.68
CA GLU A 67 9.52 13.50 -6.46
C GLU A 67 8.61 13.31 -5.23
N ASN A 68 7.31 13.10 -5.47
CA ASN A 68 6.33 12.80 -4.42
C ASN A 68 6.10 11.30 -4.32
N MET A 69 6.15 10.75 -3.09
CA MET A 69 5.77 9.36 -2.84
C MET A 69 4.32 9.12 -3.23
N LEU A 70 4.10 8.38 -4.33
CA LEU A 70 2.76 7.99 -4.75
C LEU A 70 2.19 6.94 -3.80
N GLN A 71 0.87 6.89 -3.63
CA GLN A 71 0.19 5.92 -2.77
C GLN A 71 -0.50 4.84 -3.61
N LEU A 72 -0.86 3.71 -2.99
CA LEU A 72 -1.63 2.66 -3.67
C LEU A 72 -2.91 3.21 -4.34
N ALA A 73 -3.60 4.14 -3.70
CA ALA A 73 -4.80 4.78 -4.25
C ALA A 73 -4.54 5.49 -5.60
N HIS A 74 -3.34 6.03 -5.82
CA HIS A 74 -2.97 6.65 -7.09
C HIS A 74 -2.84 5.60 -8.21
N ALA A 75 -2.20 4.47 -7.92
CA ALA A 75 -2.09 3.35 -8.86
C ALA A 75 -3.49 2.82 -9.24
N LEU A 76 -4.35 2.61 -8.24
CA LEU A 76 -5.72 2.12 -8.45
C LEU A 76 -6.55 3.09 -9.29
N SER A 77 -6.38 4.40 -9.11
CA SER A 77 -7.12 5.39 -9.90
C SER A 77 -6.87 5.31 -11.42
N VAL A 78 -5.76 4.67 -11.83
CA VAL A 78 -5.40 4.44 -13.23
C VAL A 78 -5.67 2.99 -13.65
N LEU A 79 -5.30 2.03 -12.81
CA LEU A 79 -5.35 0.61 -13.13
C LEU A 79 -6.76 0.01 -12.98
N LEU A 80 -7.62 0.63 -12.17
CA LEU A 80 -9.03 0.28 -11.99
C LEU A 80 -9.91 1.47 -12.37
N PRO A 81 -10.15 1.72 -13.67
CA PRO A 81 -11.06 2.76 -14.09
C PRO A 81 -12.49 2.46 -13.58
N LYS A 82 -13.24 3.52 -13.25
CA LYS A 82 -14.58 3.42 -12.62
C LYS A 82 -15.59 2.54 -13.36
N SER A 83 -15.39 2.29 -14.66
CA SER A 83 -16.20 1.39 -15.47
C SER A 83 -16.12 -0.07 -15.03
N ASP A 84 -15.00 -0.44 -14.41
CA ASP A 84 -14.68 -1.83 -14.05
C ASP A 84 -15.08 -2.13 -12.58
N LEU A 85 -15.55 -1.10 -11.87
CA LEU A 85 -16.21 -1.22 -10.57
C LEU A 85 -17.65 -1.71 -10.79
N GLY A 86 -17.82 -3.00 -11.08
CA GLY A 86 -19.13 -3.64 -11.10
C GLY A 86 -19.77 -3.70 -9.70
N ASP A 87 -20.95 -4.33 -9.59
CA ASP A 87 -21.70 -4.47 -8.32
C ASP A 87 -21.10 -5.50 -7.33
N GLY A 88 -19.95 -6.11 -7.66
CA GLY A 88 -19.26 -7.09 -6.81
C GLY A 88 -18.28 -6.46 -5.81
N PRO A 89 -17.81 -7.20 -4.79
CA PRO A 89 -16.77 -6.71 -3.90
C PRO A 89 -15.50 -6.43 -4.69
N ILE A 90 -15.06 -5.16 -4.67
CA ILE A 90 -13.90 -4.66 -5.44
C ILE A 90 -12.63 -5.47 -5.13
N THR A 91 -12.51 -5.98 -3.89
CA THR A 91 -11.36 -6.76 -3.43
C THR A 91 -11.84 -7.92 -2.54
N PRO A 92 -11.90 -9.16 -3.06
CA PRO A 92 -12.22 -10.33 -2.26
C PRO A 92 -11.26 -10.48 -1.08
N GLY A 93 -11.78 -10.72 0.13
CA GLY A 93 -10.96 -10.88 1.34
C GLY A 93 -10.59 -9.56 2.04
N PHE A 94 -11.08 -8.42 1.56
CA PHE A 94 -11.02 -7.15 2.29
C PHE A 94 -11.87 -7.22 3.56
N ILE A 95 -11.32 -6.73 4.66
CA ILE A 95 -11.96 -6.70 5.97
C ILE A 95 -12.36 -5.25 6.27
N GLU A 96 -13.66 -4.97 6.28
CA GLU A 96 -14.17 -3.70 6.78
C GLU A 96 -13.96 -3.60 8.29
N TYR A 97 -13.29 -2.54 8.73
CA TYR A 97 -13.04 -2.29 10.14
C TYR A 97 -13.03 -0.79 10.44
N GLU A 98 -14.17 -0.30 10.91
CA GLU A 98 -14.34 1.09 11.32
C GLU A 98 -14.16 1.20 12.85
N TRP A 99 -12.91 1.27 13.28
CA TRP A 99 -12.59 1.68 14.66
C TRP A 99 -11.79 2.99 14.61
N PRO A 100 -12.21 4.03 15.33
CA PRO A 100 -11.64 5.36 15.18
C PRO A 100 -10.30 5.53 15.91
N PHE A 101 -9.90 4.55 16.73
CA PHE A 101 -8.69 4.63 17.54
C PHE A 101 -7.58 3.71 17.02
N PRO A 102 -6.31 4.17 17.07
CA PRO A 102 -5.15 3.32 16.83
C PRO A 102 -5.15 2.09 17.73
N SER A 103 -4.82 0.93 17.16
CA SER A 103 -4.68 -0.33 17.89
C SER A 103 -3.95 -1.36 17.05
N GLU A 104 -3.30 -2.34 17.69
CA GLU A 104 -2.67 -3.46 17.00
C GLU A 104 -3.65 -4.17 16.05
N LYS A 105 -4.90 -4.37 16.47
CA LYS A 105 -5.94 -4.97 15.62
C LYS A 105 -6.20 -4.14 14.36
N LYS A 106 -6.23 -2.81 14.48
CA LYS A 106 -6.44 -1.91 13.35
C LYS A 106 -5.24 -1.95 12.39
N ALA A 107 -4.02 -1.85 12.91
CA ALA A 107 -2.80 -1.98 12.11
C ALA A 107 -2.75 -3.34 11.39
N ARG A 108 -3.06 -4.43 12.09
CA ARG A 108 -3.13 -5.78 11.54
C ARG A 108 -4.09 -5.89 10.35
N ILE A 109 -5.31 -5.38 10.52
CA ILE A 109 -6.32 -5.35 9.46
C ILE A 109 -5.87 -4.44 8.31
N GLY A 110 -5.25 -3.30 8.60
CA GLY A 110 -4.69 -2.41 7.59
C GLY A 110 -3.61 -3.07 6.74
N ILE A 111 -2.68 -3.82 7.35
CA ILE A 111 -1.65 -4.59 6.65
C ILE A 111 -2.31 -5.68 5.79
N HIS A 112 -3.21 -6.47 6.37
CA HIS A 112 -3.94 -7.53 5.65
C HIS A 112 -4.67 -6.98 4.43
N ASN A 113 -5.39 -5.88 4.60
CA ASN A 113 -6.13 -5.23 3.54
C ASN A 113 -5.20 -4.71 2.45
N ALA A 114 -4.10 -4.06 2.82
CA ALA A 114 -3.09 -3.59 1.86
C ALA A 114 -2.50 -4.74 1.05
N CYS A 115 -2.14 -5.86 1.70
CA CYS A 115 -1.61 -7.05 1.01
C CYS A 115 -2.65 -7.64 0.05
N THR A 116 -3.89 -7.78 0.51
CA THR A 116 -5.01 -8.27 -0.31
C THR A 116 -5.22 -7.37 -1.54
N PHE A 117 -5.19 -6.05 -1.36
CA PHE A 117 -5.27 -5.08 -2.45
C PHE A 117 -4.12 -5.21 -3.44
N MET A 118 -2.89 -5.29 -2.94
CA MET A 118 -1.69 -5.41 -3.78
C MET A 118 -1.74 -6.67 -4.64
N LEU A 119 -2.10 -7.81 -4.07
CA LEU A 119 -2.17 -9.08 -4.81
C LEU A 119 -3.33 -9.11 -5.81
N THR A 120 -4.46 -8.51 -5.47
CA THR A 120 -5.64 -8.51 -6.34
C THR A 120 -5.45 -7.61 -7.56
N HIS A 121 -4.84 -6.44 -7.37
CA HIS A 121 -4.89 -5.36 -8.37
C HIS A 121 -3.53 -4.88 -8.86
N LEU A 122 -2.44 -5.18 -8.14
CA LEU A 122 -1.12 -4.59 -8.38
C LEU A 122 -0.04 -5.66 -8.57
N SER A 123 -0.40 -6.88 -8.94
CA SER A 123 0.55 -7.96 -9.22
C SER A 123 1.60 -7.56 -10.28
N ALA A 124 1.20 -6.84 -11.32
CA ALA A 124 2.12 -6.30 -12.32
C ALA A 124 3.10 -5.26 -11.74
N VAL A 125 2.62 -4.43 -10.80
CA VAL A 125 3.45 -3.41 -10.13
C VAL A 125 4.46 -4.06 -9.19
N ILE A 126 4.09 -5.16 -8.51
CA ILE A 126 5.04 -5.97 -7.73
C ILE A 126 6.20 -6.45 -8.62
N GLY A 127 5.90 -6.87 -9.86
CA GLY A 127 6.89 -7.23 -10.87
C GLY A 127 7.60 -6.05 -11.55
N GLY A 128 7.40 -4.81 -11.09
CA GLY A 128 8.09 -3.62 -11.58
C GLY A 128 7.40 -2.86 -12.71
N ASP A 129 6.15 -3.18 -13.07
CA ASP A 129 5.41 -2.40 -14.06
C ASP A 129 4.86 -1.10 -13.44
N PHE A 130 5.60 -0.02 -13.65
CA PHE A 130 5.20 1.35 -13.27
C PHE A 130 4.64 2.17 -14.45
N SER A 131 4.19 1.53 -15.54
CA SER A 131 3.62 2.23 -16.71
C SER A 131 2.38 3.08 -16.39
N TRP A 132 1.69 2.78 -15.27
CA TRP A 132 0.57 3.56 -14.76
C TRP A 132 0.96 4.96 -14.29
N VAL A 133 2.22 5.16 -13.87
CA VAL A 133 2.68 6.42 -13.27
C VAL A 133 2.55 7.58 -14.25
N GLN A 134 2.99 7.38 -15.50
CA GLN A 134 2.88 8.41 -16.53
C GLN A 134 1.42 8.82 -16.76
N LYS A 135 0.52 7.83 -16.88
CA LYS A 135 -0.93 8.07 -17.04
C LYS A 135 -1.52 8.81 -15.84
N TYR A 136 -1.07 8.51 -14.63
CA TYR A 136 -1.51 9.21 -13.42
C TYR A 136 -1.09 10.68 -13.45
N VAL A 137 0.18 10.97 -13.78
CA VAL A 137 0.70 12.34 -13.87
C VAL A 137 -0.06 13.15 -14.92
N GLU A 138 -0.24 12.60 -16.13
CA GLU A 138 -1.02 13.25 -17.20
C GLU A 138 -2.47 13.53 -16.77
N THR A 139 -3.11 12.59 -16.08
CA THR A 139 -4.50 12.76 -15.61
C THR A 139 -4.62 13.81 -14.51
N ARG A 140 -3.64 13.86 -13.60
CA ARG A 140 -3.59 14.86 -12.52
C ARG A 140 -3.43 16.27 -13.10
N ASP A 141 -2.51 16.44 -14.04
CA ASP A 141 -2.19 17.74 -14.61
C ASP A 141 -3.32 18.24 -15.55
N ASN A 142 -4.03 17.32 -16.24
CA ASN A 142 -5.21 17.67 -17.04
C ASN A 142 -6.45 18.06 -16.22
N LYS A 143 -6.53 17.69 -14.94
CA LYS A 143 -7.61 18.10 -14.03
C LYS A 143 -7.36 19.47 -13.36
N ALA A 144 -6.23 20.12 -13.65
CA ALA A 144 -5.85 21.40 -13.06
C ALA A 144 -6.38 22.63 -13.82
N TYR A 145 -7.36 22.48 -14.73
CA TYR A 145 -7.98 23.56 -15.51
C TYR A 145 -9.49 23.65 -15.32
#